data_AF-X1D4A7-F1
#
_entry.id   AF-X1D4A7-F1
#
_cell.length_a   1.000
_cell.length_b   1.000
_cell.length_c   1.000
_cell.angle_alpha   90.00
_cell.angle_beta   90.00
_cell.angle_gamma   90.00
#
_symmetry.space_group_name_H-M   'P 1'
#
loop_
_entity.id
_entity.type
_entity.pdbx_description
1 polymer ?
#
loop_
_entity_poly.entity_id
_entity_poly.type
_entity_poly.pdbx_seq_one_letter_code
_entity_poly.pdbx_strand_id
1 'polypeptide(L)'
;MKFKVTIGIGEYHEGIQGLNKSFKEATQALDVGTKLEGAGDIYHVDNLGVGKLLAEINGESQQEFMEKTIYSTKNNKEKKINETLLETSPFRLISPNR
;
A
#
# COMPACT_ATOMS: atom_id res chain seq x y z
N MET A 1 19.60 -14.35 12.73
CA MET A 1 19.35 -13.64 11.45
C MET A 1 17.86 -13.64 11.22
N LYS A 2 17.19 -12.47 11.15
CA LYS A 2 15.75 -12.38 10.84
C LYS A 2 15.61 -12.14 9.34
N PHE A 3 14.96 -13.06 8.63
CA PHE A 3 14.62 -12.87 7.22
C PHE A 3 13.37 -11.99 7.12
N LYS A 4 13.42 -10.98 6.26
CA LYS A 4 12.24 -10.18 5.91
C LYS A 4 11.60 -10.82 4.68
N VAL A 5 10.33 -11.19 4.80
CA VAL A 5 9.56 -11.82 3.71
C VAL A 5 8.42 -10.88 3.38
N THR A 6 8.18 -10.67 2.09
CA THR A 6 6.98 -9.98 1.60
C THR A 6 6.00 -11.01 1.07
N ILE A 7 4.72 -10.85 1.37
CA ILE A 7 3.67 -11.80 0.98
C ILE A 7 2.58 -11.04 0.24
N GLY A 8 2.21 -11.51 -0.95
CA GLY A 8 1.05 -10.99 -1.70
C GLY A 8 -0.14 -11.94 -1.57
N ILE A 9 -1.33 -11.40 -1.36
CA ILE A 9 -2.59 -12.14 -1.21
C ILE A 9 -3.58 -11.64 -2.25
N GLY A 10 -4.07 -12.56 -3.08
CA GLY A 10 -5.13 -12.32 -4.05
C GLY A 10 -6.47 -12.78 -3.51
N GLU A 11 -7.56 -12.36 -4.17
CA GLU A 11 -8.90 -12.62 -3.69
C GLU A 11 -9.37 -14.03 -4.06
N TYR A 12 -10.35 -14.56 -3.32
CA TYR A 12 -10.99 -15.81 -3.69
C TYR A 12 -11.88 -15.62 -4.93
N HIS A 13 -11.70 -16.50 -5.92
CA HIS A 13 -12.58 -16.59 -7.08
C HIS A 13 -12.95 -18.06 -7.30
N GLU A 14 -14.22 -18.31 -7.60
CA GLU A 14 -14.74 -19.67 -7.73
C GLU A 14 -14.21 -20.39 -8.98
N GLY A 15 -13.98 -21.70 -8.85
CA GLY A 15 -13.57 -22.57 -9.95
C GLY A 15 -12.09 -22.45 -10.37
N ILE A 16 -11.70 -23.26 -11.36
CA ILE A 16 -10.30 -23.38 -11.79
C ILE A 16 -9.80 -22.10 -12.49
N GLN A 17 -10.70 -21.37 -13.17
CA GLN A 17 -10.39 -20.08 -13.77
C GLN A 17 -10.14 -19.02 -12.69
N GLY A 18 -10.85 -19.14 -11.56
CA GLY A 18 -10.67 -18.30 -10.39
C GLY A 18 -9.27 -18.43 -9.77
N LEU A 19 -8.68 -19.62 -9.79
CA LEU A 19 -7.31 -19.84 -9.28
C LEU A 19 -6.26 -19.03 -10.05
N ASN A 20 -6.35 -18.99 -11.39
CA ASN A 20 -5.44 -18.20 -12.22
C ASN A 20 -5.56 -16.69 -11.90
N LYS A 21 -6.79 -16.23 -11.70
CA LYS A 21 -7.08 -14.84 -11.34
C LYS A 21 -6.53 -14.49 -9.95
N SER A 22 -6.81 -15.31 -8.94
CA SER A 22 -6.30 -15.13 -7.58
C SER A 22 -4.77 -15.11 -7.54
N PHE A 23 -4.11 -15.99 -8.31
CA PHE A 23 -2.66 -16.02 -8.41
C PHE A 23 -2.08 -14.73 -9.05
N LYS A 24 -2.71 -14.22 -10.11
CA LYS A 24 -2.32 -12.95 -10.72
C LYS A 24 -2.48 -11.79 -9.74
N GLU A 25 -3.60 -11.74 -9.04
CA GLU A 25 -3.88 -10.72 -8.02
C GLU A 25 -2.86 -10.75 -6.87
N ALA A 26 -2.51 -11.94 -6.37
CA ALA A 26 -1.47 -12.10 -5.36
C ALA A 26 -0.10 -11.58 -5.83
N THR A 27 0.24 -11.86 -7.09
CA THR A 27 1.50 -11.40 -7.70
C THR A 27 1.51 -9.87 -7.86
N GLN A 28 0.38 -9.30 -8.29
CA GLN A 28 0.22 -7.85 -8.38
C GLN A 28 0.31 -7.18 -7.01
N ALA A 29 -0.32 -7.75 -5.97
CA ALA A 29 -0.24 -7.25 -4.61
C ALA A 29 1.19 -7.26 -4.07
N LEU A 30 1.95 -8.31 -4.37
CA LEU A 30 3.35 -8.40 -4.01
C LEU A 30 4.19 -7.29 -4.67
N ASP A 31 4.06 -7.10 -6.00
CA ASP A 31 4.86 -6.12 -6.75
C ASP A 31 4.50 -4.68 -6.38
N VAL A 32 3.21 -4.35 -6.47
CA VAL A 32 2.72 -2.99 -6.21
C VAL A 32 2.88 -2.63 -4.74
N GLY A 33 2.57 -3.53 -3.81
CA GLY A 33 2.74 -3.30 -2.38
C GLY A 33 4.21 -3.07 -2.00
N THR A 34 5.13 -3.87 -2.55
CA THR A 34 6.57 -3.69 -2.34
C THR A 34 7.05 -2.32 -2.81
N LYS A 35 6.52 -1.86 -3.95
CA LYS A 35 6.86 -0.56 -4.55
C LYS A 35 6.27 0.63 -3.79
N LEU A 36 5.01 0.54 -3.35
CA LEU A 36 4.29 1.64 -2.73
C LEU A 36 4.61 1.81 -1.24
N GLU A 37 4.67 0.70 -0.50
CA GLU A 37 4.77 0.69 0.97
C GLU A 37 6.07 0.08 1.49
N GLY A 38 6.75 -0.74 0.68
CA GLY A 38 8.10 -1.24 0.95
C GLY A 38 8.17 -2.76 1.11
N ALA A 39 9.38 -3.32 1.24
CA ALA A 39 9.55 -4.76 1.40
C ALA A 39 9.35 -5.22 2.86
N GLY A 40 8.88 -6.46 3.03
CA GLY A 40 8.80 -7.16 4.31
C GLY A 40 7.45 -7.09 5.03
N ASP A 41 6.37 -6.91 4.28
CA ASP A 41 5.00 -6.86 4.80
C ASP A 41 4.05 -7.74 3.95
N ILE A 42 2.78 -7.80 4.36
CA ILE A 42 1.72 -8.56 3.70
C ILE A 42 0.79 -7.61 2.95
N TYR A 43 0.62 -7.82 1.65
CA TYR A 43 -0.20 -7.00 0.77
C TYR A 43 -1.38 -7.78 0.22
N HIS A 44 -2.57 -7.21 0.37
CA HIS A 44 -3.81 -7.77 -0.16
C HIS A 44 -4.25 -6.99 -1.41
N VAL A 45 -4.78 -7.68 -2.42
CA VAL A 45 -5.18 -7.05 -3.69
C VAL A 45 -6.19 -5.91 -3.51
N ASP A 46 -7.13 -6.03 -2.58
CA ASP A 46 -8.12 -4.97 -2.30
C ASP A 46 -7.53 -3.75 -1.60
N ASN A 47 -6.41 -3.91 -0.90
CA ASN A 47 -5.73 -2.82 -0.21
C ASN A 47 -4.84 -2.00 -1.16
N LEU A 48 -4.68 -2.43 -2.41
CA LEU A 48 -3.87 -1.70 -3.40
C LEU A 48 -4.55 -0.41 -3.88
N GLY A 49 -5.87 -0.28 -3.76
CA GLY A 49 -6.62 0.88 -4.24
C GLY A 49 -6.32 1.19 -5.72
N VAL A 50 -5.89 2.42 -6.00
CA VAL A 50 -5.45 2.83 -7.37
C VAL A 50 -4.21 2.08 -7.86
N GLY A 51 -3.47 1.42 -6.98
CA GLY A 51 -2.34 0.55 -7.33
C GLY A 51 -2.75 -0.66 -8.18
N LYS A 52 -4.01 -1.07 -8.14
CA LYS A 52 -4.53 -2.12 -9.03
C LYS A 52 -4.53 -1.70 -10.50
N LEU A 53 -4.82 -0.43 -10.78
CA LEU A 53 -4.77 0.14 -12.13
C LEU A 53 -3.33 0.17 -12.66
N LEU A 54 -2.35 0.40 -11.78
CA LEU A 54 -0.93 0.38 -12.16
C LEU A 54 -0.46 -0.97 -12.67
N ALA A 55 -1.04 -2.05 -12.14
CA ALA A 55 -0.69 -3.40 -12.53
C ALA A 55 -1.28 -3.83 -13.89
N GLU A 56 -2.19 -3.03 -14.47
CA GLU A 56 -2.76 -3.24 -15.81
C GLU A 56 -2.01 -2.45 -16.90
N ILE A 57 -1.10 -1.55 -16.51
CA ILE A 57 -0.31 -0.72 -17.43
C ILE A 57 1.00 -1.45 -17.76
N ASN A 58 1.47 -1.30 -18.99
CA ASN A 58 2.76 -1.86 -19.42
C ASN A 58 3.91 -1.36 -18.54
N GLY A 59 4.92 -2.21 -18.28
CA GLY A 59 5.94 -1.98 -17.25
C GLY A 59 6.72 -0.66 -17.34
N GLU A 60 7.06 -0.18 -18.54
CA GLU A 60 7.69 1.15 -18.71
C GLU A 60 6.78 2.29 -18.25
N SER A 61 5.52 2.26 -18.67
CA SER A 61 4.52 3.27 -18.31
C SER A 61 4.12 3.18 -16.84
N GLN A 62 4.15 1.98 -16.24
CA GLN A 62 3.91 1.79 -14.81
C GLN A 62 4.98 2.49 -13.97
N GLN A 63 6.26 2.33 -14.33
CA GLN A 63 7.37 2.94 -13.61
C GLN A 63 7.36 4.47 -13.76
N GLU A 64 7.16 4.97 -14.99
CA GLU A 64 7.05 6.41 -15.24
C GLU A 64 5.89 7.05 -14.47
N PHE A 65 4.72 6.39 -14.42
CA PHE A 65 3.57 6.88 -13.67
C PHE A 65 3.84 6.90 -12.15
N MET A 66 4.46 5.84 -11.62
CA MET A 66 4.82 5.79 -10.21
C MET A 66 5.80 6.92 -9.83
N GLU A 67 6.84 7.14 -10.64
CA GLU A 67 7.83 8.21 -10.44
C GLU A 67 7.19 9.60 -10.50
N LYS A 68 6.40 9.88 -11.53
CA LYS A 68 5.84 11.23 -11.75
C LYS A 68 4.68 11.58 -10.85
N THR A 69 3.84 10.63 -10.48
CA THR A 69 2.57 10.91 -9.79
C THR A 69 2.60 10.52 -8.32
N ILE A 70 3.07 9.32 -7.99
CA ILE A 70 2.96 8.78 -6.63
C ILE A 70 4.15 9.21 -5.76
N TYR A 71 5.38 9.03 -6.23
CA TYR A 71 6.57 9.41 -5.44
C TYR A 71 6.72 10.93 -5.29
N SER A 72 6.42 11.69 -6.35
CA SER A 72 6.37 13.17 -6.32
C SER A 72 5.40 13.74 -5.26
N THR A 73 4.26 13.07 -5.05
CA THR A 73 3.26 13.49 -4.04
C THR A 73 3.58 12.98 -2.64
N LYS A 74 4.25 11.83 -2.49
CA LYS A 74 4.70 11.29 -1.20
C LYS A 74 5.76 12.20 -0.55
N ASN A 75 6.74 12.69 -1.33
CA ASN A 75 7.75 13.65 -0.86
C ASN A 75 7.17 15.01 -0.43
N ASN A 76 5.98 15.39 -0.90
CA ASN A 76 5.33 16.64 -0.50
C ASN A 76 4.50 16.50 0.78
N LYS A 77 4.06 15.28 1.14
CA LYS A 77 3.25 15.05 2.35
C LYS A 77 4.09 15.03 3.63
N GLU A 78 5.35 14.59 3.57
CA GLU A 78 6.24 14.60 4.75
C GLU A 78 6.58 16.00 5.27
N LYS A 79 6.34 17.06 4.49
CA LYS A 79 6.56 18.44 4.93
C LYS A 79 5.35 19.09 5.62
N LYS A 80 4.15 18.48 5.54
CA LYS A 80 2.90 19.15 6.01
C LYS A 80 2.15 18.43 7.13
N ILE A 81 2.54 17.20 7.48
CA ILE A 81 1.84 16.44 8.53
C ILE A 81 2.44 16.72 9.92
N ASN A 82 3.68 17.21 9.96
CA ASN A 82 4.44 17.45 11.21
C ASN A 82 3.91 18.66 11.99
N GLU A 83 3.21 19.59 11.33
CA GLU A 83 2.67 20.80 11.96
C GLU A 83 1.22 20.61 12.45
N THR A 84 0.45 19.68 11.87
CA THR A 84 -1.00 19.56 12.16
C THR A 84 -1.32 18.50 13.23
N LEU A 85 -0.42 17.56 13.52
CA LEU A 85 -0.67 16.49 14.51
C LEU A 85 -0.34 16.87 15.97
N LEU A 86 0.20 18.07 16.23
CA LEU A 86 0.43 18.54 17.60
C LEU A 86 -0.79 19.26 18.22
N GLU A 87 -1.76 19.72 17.43
CA GLU A 87 -2.93 20.46 17.94
C GLU A 87 -4.19 19.61 18.16
N THR A 88 -4.22 18.35 17.70
CA THR A 88 -5.43 17.51 17.77
C THR A 88 -5.24 16.19 18.52
N SER A 89 -4.55 16.20 19.66
CA SER A 89 -4.69 15.12 20.65
C SER A 89 -5.93 15.36 21.53
N PRO A 90 -7.02 14.58 21.40
CA PRO A 90 -8.19 14.70 22.28
C PRO A 90 -7.98 14.00 23.64
N PHE A 91 -6.76 13.57 23.98
CA PHE A 91 -6.50 12.80 25.21
C PHE A 91 -6.19 13.64 26.47
N ARG A 92 -6.57 14.93 26.51
CA ARG A 92 -6.40 15.78 27.71
C ARG A 92 -7.68 16.00 28.53
N LEU A 93 -8.60 15.04 28.59
CA LEU A 93 -9.81 15.18 29.40
C LEU A 93 -10.23 13.92 30.16
N ILE A 94 -9.30 13.20 30.82
CA ILE A 94 -9.72 12.41 32.00
C ILE A 94 -8.60 12.39 33.06
N SER A 95 -8.62 13.38 33.95
CA SER A 95 -8.21 13.22 35.36
C SER A 95 -8.93 14.30 36.17
N PRO A 96 -10.06 13.96 36.82
CA PRO A 96 -10.68 14.85 37.78
C PRO A 96 -9.83 14.89 39.05
N ASN A 97 -9.67 16.08 39.60
CA ASN A 97 -9.13 16.37 40.92
C ASN A 97 -9.41 15.26 41.95
N ARG A 98 -8.35 14.71 42.54
CA ARG A 98 -8.19 14.66 43.99
C ARG A 98 -6.73 14.53 44.38
#